data_AF-A0A6J8CJL4-F1
#
_entry.id   AF-A0A6J8CJL4-F1
#
_cell.length_a   1.000
_cell.length_b   1.000
_cell.length_c   1.000
_cell.angle_alpha   90.00
_cell.angle_beta   90.00
_cell.angle_gamma   90.00
#
_symmetry.space_group_name_H-M   'P 1'
#
loop_
_entity.id
_entity.type
_entity.pdbx_description
1 polymer ?
#
loop_
_entity_poly.entity_id
_entity_poly.type
_entity_poly.pdbx_seq_one_letter_code
_entity_poly.pdbx_strand_id
1 'polypeptide(L)'
;MSEERNRKRSLSSQDDKETRKRRSICEDNQEERIPAITVTSPSFLEDAYGNSNITTKDELLVKETTEKIENIDLHENKKQNLSDCDKFTFKSPENVSKSCKRVSTSISTNNPQNIPVETPGTKFVSTEVNRSKAHKTMASVSDSVFSEGSVLRSVSECDRDESDEDPLEEYETQYFGFTPKSFMNGVYNALAEYIRESLAALAEYIKSQYPNEMTSTQLQEGEENMMKYILKKLNRSFDILEQYLMTNVFKIPDHVVLPEDQAQADNQYTEEDEKQIDLEIKQLEDKLLTIRYANGILRQDLAEMDQVQSIFDKSFKQLEAIEEMTSQCGISDIRDNTLKAISQIKKMISTVQSLEQAKTET
;
A
#
# COMPACT_ATOMS: atom_id res chain seq x y z
N MET A 1 -29.49 -1.49 54.95
CA MET A 1 -29.24 -0.44 53.92
C MET A 1 -27.77 -0.06 53.77
N SER A 2 -26.91 -0.22 54.78
CA SER A 2 -25.47 0.08 54.71
C SER A 2 -24.59 -1.10 54.25
N GLU A 3 -24.98 -2.35 54.51
CA GLU A 3 -24.18 -3.54 54.12
C GLU A 3 -24.28 -3.88 52.62
N GLU A 4 -25.40 -3.54 51.99
CA GLU A 4 -25.64 -3.88 50.57
C GLU A 4 -24.89 -2.97 49.59
N ARG A 5 -24.44 -1.79 50.05
CA ARG A 5 -23.54 -0.91 49.28
C ARG A 5 -22.09 -1.38 49.27
N ASN A 6 -21.65 -2.13 50.28
CA ASN A 6 -20.27 -2.63 50.33
C ASN A 6 -20.05 -3.87 49.44
N ARG A 7 -21.07 -4.71 49.22
CA ARG A 7 -20.96 -5.85 48.28
C ARG A 7 -20.87 -5.45 46.80
N LYS A 8 -21.45 -4.32 46.40
CA LYS A 8 -21.38 -3.84 45.01
C LYS A 8 -20.02 -3.22 44.65
N ARG A 9 -19.24 -2.73 45.61
CA ARG A 9 -17.88 -2.20 45.36
C ARG A 9 -16.81 -3.28 45.22
N SER A 10 -17.01 -4.47 45.78
CA SER A 10 -16.06 -5.58 45.66
C SER A 10 -16.12 -6.31 44.31
N LEU A 11 -17.29 -6.33 43.64
CA LEU A 11 -17.46 -6.99 42.33
C LEU A 11 -16.91 -6.15 41.16
N SER A 12 -16.92 -4.82 41.28
CA SER A 12 -16.38 -3.92 40.23
C SER A 12 -14.85 -3.93 40.12
N SER A 13 -14.12 -4.49 41.09
CA SER A 13 -12.65 -4.45 41.10
C SER A 13 -11.99 -5.73 40.58
N GLN A 14 -12.75 -6.81 40.35
CA GLN A 14 -12.21 -8.05 39.77
C GLN A 14 -12.22 -8.03 38.22
N ASP A 15 -13.21 -7.38 37.61
CA ASP A 15 -13.33 -7.35 36.14
C ASP A 15 -12.24 -6.48 35.45
N ASP A 16 -11.72 -5.47 36.14
CA ASP A 16 -10.64 -4.61 35.64
C ASP A 16 -9.25 -5.28 35.65
N LYS A 17 -9.07 -6.34 36.45
CA LYS A 17 -7.80 -7.09 36.49
C LYS A 17 -7.71 -8.15 35.39
N GLU A 18 -8.85 -8.67 34.94
CA GLU A 18 -8.89 -9.72 33.92
C GLU A 18 -8.78 -9.16 32.50
N THR A 19 -9.32 -7.97 32.25
CA THR A 19 -9.14 -7.23 30.99
C THR A 19 -7.70 -6.75 30.79
N ARG A 20 -6.97 -6.41 31.86
CA ARG A 20 -5.56 -6.01 31.76
C ARG A 20 -4.61 -7.18 31.50
N LYS A 21 -4.98 -8.41 31.89
CA LYS A 21 -4.19 -9.63 31.61
C LYS A 21 -4.33 -10.12 30.17
N ARG A 22 -5.45 -9.83 29.50
CA ARG A 22 -5.66 -10.19 28.08
C ARG A 22 -4.95 -9.26 27.09
N ARG A 23 -4.67 -7.99 27.44
CA ARG A 23 -3.87 -7.09 26.59
C ARG A 23 -2.37 -7.38 26.59
N SER A 24 -1.87 -8.12 27.59
CA SER A 24 -0.43 -8.44 27.72
C SER A 24 0.04 -9.64 26.88
N ILE A 25 -0.87 -10.38 26.22
CA ILE A 25 -0.52 -11.63 25.50
C ILE A 25 -0.50 -11.40 23.96
N CYS A 26 -0.83 -10.20 23.48
CA CYS A 26 -0.90 -9.91 22.04
C CYS A 26 0.24 -9.02 21.50
N GLU A 27 1.25 -8.67 22.31
CA GLU A 27 2.34 -7.75 21.90
C GLU A 27 3.66 -8.45 21.49
N ASP A 28 3.72 -9.78 21.44
CA ASP A 28 4.96 -10.51 21.10
C ASP A 28 5.03 -11.07 19.65
N ASN A 29 4.14 -10.65 18.74
CA ASN A 29 4.32 -10.93 17.31
C ASN A 29 5.18 -9.83 16.69
N GLN A 30 6.50 -10.04 16.74
CA GLN A 30 7.48 -9.27 15.98
C GLN A 30 7.14 -9.32 14.49
N GLU A 31 6.76 -8.17 13.94
CA GLU A 31 6.78 -7.89 12.51
C GLU A 31 8.20 -8.12 11.97
N GLU A 32 8.41 -9.20 11.21
CA GLU A 32 9.54 -9.28 10.29
C GLU A 32 9.35 -8.19 9.23
N ARG A 33 9.98 -7.04 9.47
CA ARG A 33 10.18 -5.98 8.49
C ARG A 33 10.85 -6.56 7.25
N ILE A 34 10.07 -6.73 6.19
CA ILE A 34 10.61 -6.91 4.84
C ILE A 34 11.34 -5.60 4.47
N PRO A 35 12.64 -5.63 4.10
CA PRO A 35 13.35 -4.43 3.70
C PRO A 35 12.69 -3.82 2.45
N ALA A 36 12.45 -2.51 2.50
CA ALA A 36 11.87 -1.74 1.41
C ALA A 36 12.71 -1.93 0.14
N ILE A 37 12.11 -2.53 -0.88
CA ILE A 37 12.66 -2.54 -2.23
C ILE A 37 12.46 -1.12 -2.76
N THR A 38 13.53 -0.33 -2.80
CA THR A 38 13.58 0.92 -3.55
C THR A 38 13.35 0.60 -5.02
N VAL A 39 12.14 0.89 -5.50
CA VAL A 39 11.83 0.88 -6.93
C VAL A 39 12.48 2.13 -7.52
N THR A 40 13.69 1.96 -8.04
CA THR A 40 14.34 2.97 -8.87
C THR A 40 13.52 3.10 -10.15
N SER A 41 12.96 4.29 -10.38
CA SER A 41 12.19 4.63 -11.57
C SER A 41 13.00 4.34 -12.84
N PRO A 42 12.48 3.55 -13.81
CA PRO A 42 13.12 3.42 -15.10
C PRO A 42 12.73 4.61 -15.96
N SER A 43 13.59 5.61 -16.01
CA SER A 43 13.65 6.50 -17.17
C SER A 43 14.49 5.80 -18.25
N PHE A 44 14.04 5.93 -19.50
CA PHE A 44 14.72 5.54 -20.74
C PHE A 44 14.75 4.04 -21.12
N LEU A 45 13.82 3.66 -22.02
CA LEU A 45 14.09 2.91 -23.26
C LEU A 45 12.79 2.75 -24.06
N GLU A 46 12.41 3.81 -24.78
CA GLU A 46 11.71 3.64 -26.06
C GLU A 46 12.75 3.28 -27.13
N ASP A 47 12.31 2.59 -28.18
CA ASP A 47 13.08 2.09 -29.33
C ASP A 47 13.64 0.65 -29.23
N ALA A 48 12.76 -0.36 -29.26
CA ALA A 48 13.00 -1.60 -30.02
C ALA A 48 11.74 -2.50 -30.10
N TYR A 49 10.67 -2.06 -30.77
CA TYR A 49 9.61 -2.97 -31.22
C TYR A 49 10.06 -3.68 -32.51
N GLY A 50 10.84 -4.75 -32.32
CA GLY A 50 11.17 -5.73 -33.34
C GLY A 50 10.12 -6.84 -33.36
N ASN A 51 9.30 -6.81 -34.41
CA ASN A 51 8.28 -7.79 -34.78
C ASN A 51 8.82 -9.24 -34.72
N SER A 52 8.46 -10.03 -33.71
CA SER A 52 8.71 -11.48 -33.68
C SER A 52 7.39 -12.23 -33.51
N ASN A 53 7.01 -12.93 -34.58
CA ASN A 53 5.93 -13.89 -34.63
C ASN A 53 6.01 -14.86 -33.44
N ILE A 54 5.04 -14.75 -32.52
CA ILE A 54 4.81 -15.70 -31.45
C ILE A 54 4.41 -17.02 -32.12
N THR A 55 5.36 -17.95 -32.13
CA THR A 55 5.16 -19.29 -32.64
C THR A 55 4.18 -20.04 -31.74
N THR A 56 3.24 -20.74 -32.37
CA THR A 56 2.16 -21.62 -31.86
C THR A 56 2.56 -22.71 -30.86
N LYS A 57 3.80 -22.72 -30.36
CA LYS A 57 4.28 -23.68 -29.35
C LYS A 57 4.06 -23.21 -27.92
N ASP A 58 4.06 -21.89 -27.66
CA ASP A 58 3.90 -21.38 -26.29
C ASP A 58 2.43 -21.44 -25.82
N GLU A 59 1.46 -21.34 -26.74
CA GLU A 59 0.05 -21.60 -26.41
C GLU A 59 -0.24 -23.08 -26.06
N LEU A 60 0.55 -24.03 -26.58
CA LEU A 60 0.35 -25.45 -26.33
C LEU A 60 0.89 -25.87 -24.96
N LEU A 61 1.97 -25.24 -24.51
CA LEU A 61 2.56 -25.45 -23.17
C LEU A 61 1.71 -24.81 -22.06
N VAL A 62 1.06 -23.68 -22.31
CA VAL A 62 0.13 -23.06 -21.35
C VAL A 62 -1.17 -23.87 -21.24
N LYS A 63 -1.69 -24.42 -22.35
CA LYS A 63 -2.89 -25.27 -22.32
C LYS A 63 -2.67 -26.61 -21.61
N GLU A 64 -1.50 -27.23 -21.79
CA GLU A 64 -1.19 -28.51 -21.13
C GLU A 64 -0.93 -28.35 -19.61
N THR A 65 -0.49 -27.18 -19.16
CA THR A 65 -0.34 -26.90 -17.72
C THR A 65 -1.66 -26.51 -17.06
N THR A 66 -2.56 -25.80 -17.75
CA THR A 66 -3.90 -25.49 -17.20
C THR A 66 -4.79 -26.73 -17.05
N GLU A 67 -4.75 -27.70 -17.97
CA GLU A 67 -5.51 -28.96 -17.83
C GLU A 67 -4.98 -29.84 -16.69
N LYS A 68 -3.70 -29.75 -16.32
CA LYS A 68 -3.15 -30.49 -15.18
C LYS A 68 -3.55 -29.89 -13.84
N ILE A 69 -3.80 -28.58 -13.78
CA ILE A 69 -4.20 -27.88 -12.54
C ILE A 69 -5.69 -28.11 -12.24
N GLU A 70 -6.60 -28.08 -13.23
CA GLU A 70 -8.02 -28.41 -13.01
C GLU A 70 -8.24 -29.86 -12.53
N ASN A 71 -7.36 -30.79 -12.91
CA ASN A 71 -7.43 -32.18 -12.46
C ASN A 71 -6.94 -32.40 -11.02
N ILE A 72 -6.17 -31.47 -10.45
CA ILE A 72 -5.71 -31.54 -9.05
C ILE A 72 -6.84 -31.08 -8.10
N ASP A 73 -7.59 -30.03 -8.46
CA ASP A 73 -8.71 -29.52 -7.64
C ASP A 73 -9.89 -30.50 -7.55
N LEU A 74 -10.11 -31.35 -8.56
CA LEU A 74 -11.11 -32.42 -8.53
C LEU A 74 -10.72 -33.58 -7.60
N HIS A 75 -9.42 -33.77 -7.33
CA HIS A 75 -8.93 -34.86 -6.50
C HIS A 75 -8.85 -34.52 -5.00
N GLU A 76 -8.80 -33.23 -4.65
CA GLU A 76 -8.89 -32.76 -3.25
C GLU A 76 -10.33 -32.68 -2.74
N ASN A 77 -11.31 -32.31 -3.59
CA ASN A 77 -12.73 -32.32 -3.22
C ASN A 77 -13.29 -33.72 -2.91
N LYS A 78 -12.58 -34.79 -3.29
CA LYS A 78 -12.98 -36.17 -2.97
C LYS A 78 -12.44 -36.66 -1.60
N LYS A 79 -11.51 -35.92 -0.97
CA LYS A 79 -10.96 -36.26 0.35
C LYS A 79 -11.66 -35.57 1.53
N GLN A 80 -12.51 -34.57 1.29
CA GLN A 80 -13.23 -33.85 2.35
C GLN A 80 -14.56 -34.48 2.80
N ASN A 81 -14.92 -35.69 2.34
CA ASN A 81 -16.14 -36.39 2.76
C ASN A 81 -15.92 -37.64 3.65
N LEU A 82 -14.74 -37.77 4.29
CA LEU A 82 -14.53 -38.77 5.35
C LEU A 82 -13.76 -38.15 6.53
N SER A 83 -14.45 -37.40 7.39
CA SER A 83 -13.96 -37.12 8.74
C SER A 83 -15.12 -37.09 9.74
N ASP A 84 -15.69 -38.27 9.99
CA ASP A 84 -16.43 -38.55 11.21
C ASP A 84 -16.14 -40.00 11.59
N CYS A 85 -15.15 -40.18 12.48
CA CYS A 85 -15.01 -41.28 13.45
C CYS A 85 -13.59 -41.27 14.06
N ASP A 86 -13.37 -40.44 15.08
CA ASP A 86 -12.24 -40.61 16.00
C ASP A 86 -12.70 -41.31 17.29
N LYS A 87 -12.33 -42.59 17.42
CA LYS A 87 -12.08 -43.31 18.67
C LYS A 87 -11.58 -44.70 18.31
N PHE A 88 -10.27 -44.91 18.23
CA PHE A 88 -9.64 -46.19 18.61
C PHE A 88 -8.14 -46.01 18.84
N THR A 89 -7.70 -46.39 20.03
CA THR A 89 -6.30 -46.57 20.41
C THR A 89 -5.81 -47.92 19.88
N PHE A 90 -4.59 -48.01 19.33
CA PHE A 90 -3.46 -48.87 19.75
C PHE A 90 -2.40 -49.07 18.63
N LYS A 91 -1.14 -49.05 19.08
CA LYS A 91 0.06 -49.77 18.61
C LYS A 91 0.68 -49.49 17.21
N SER A 92 1.98 -49.16 17.30
CA SER A 92 3.04 -49.39 16.31
C SER A 92 2.95 -50.78 15.65
N PRO A 93 3.40 -50.90 14.38
CA PRO A 93 4.64 -51.64 14.19
C PRO A 93 5.58 -51.12 13.08
N GLU A 94 6.75 -51.72 13.14
CA GLU A 94 7.93 -51.71 12.29
C GLU A 94 7.71 -51.92 10.78
N ASN A 95 8.74 -51.50 10.02
CA ASN A 95 9.27 -52.12 8.79
C ASN A 95 8.32 -52.35 7.61
N VAL A 96 8.41 -51.51 6.56
CA VAL A 96 8.38 -52.00 5.16
C VAL A 96 9.32 -51.19 4.27
N SER A 97 10.24 -51.91 3.65
CA SER A 97 11.17 -51.50 2.61
C SER A 97 10.52 -51.47 1.22
N LYS A 98 11.16 -50.72 0.31
CA LYS A 98 11.20 -50.85 -1.18
C LYS A 98 10.06 -50.19 -1.96
N SER A 99 10.41 -49.18 -2.75
CA SER A 99 10.70 -49.36 -4.19
C SER A 99 10.99 -47.99 -4.83
N CYS A 100 12.27 -47.67 -5.03
CA CYS A 100 12.68 -46.47 -5.75
C CYS A 100 13.24 -46.89 -7.12
N LYS A 101 12.52 -46.53 -8.19
CA LYS A 101 12.95 -46.73 -9.58
C LYS A 101 14.01 -45.68 -9.92
N ARG A 102 15.20 -46.17 -10.30
CA ARG A 102 16.28 -45.36 -10.92
C ARG A 102 15.77 -44.75 -12.22
N VAL A 103 15.82 -43.43 -12.32
CA VAL A 103 15.98 -42.71 -13.59
C VAL A 103 17.33 -42.01 -13.50
N SER A 104 18.23 -42.41 -14.38
CA SER A 104 19.57 -41.85 -14.53
C SER A 104 19.49 -40.69 -15.51
N THR A 105 19.85 -39.48 -15.08
CA THR A 105 20.19 -38.40 -16.01
C THR A 105 21.34 -37.58 -15.44
N SER A 106 22.38 -37.48 -16.27
CA SER A 106 23.68 -36.86 -16.07
C SER A 106 23.60 -35.37 -15.79
N ILE A 107 24.23 -34.94 -14.70
CA ILE A 107 24.50 -33.54 -14.36
C ILE A 107 25.76 -33.09 -15.11
N SER A 108 25.65 -31.99 -15.86
CA SER A 108 26.77 -31.23 -16.40
C SER A 108 26.97 -30.00 -15.51
N THR A 109 27.92 -30.06 -14.58
CA THR A 109 28.30 -28.94 -13.71
C THR A 109 29.26 -28.00 -14.43
N ASN A 110 28.81 -26.78 -14.71
CA ASN A 110 29.71 -25.66 -15.00
C ASN A 110 29.78 -24.75 -13.77
N ASN A 111 31.02 -24.58 -13.32
CA ASN A 111 31.51 -23.82 -12.18
C ASN A 111 31.43 -22.30 -12.45
N PRO A 112 30.98 -21.44 -11.51
CA PRO A 112 31.11 -19.99 -11.67
C PRO A 112 32.40 -19.47 -11.00
N GLN A 113 33.20 -18.74 -11.77
CA GLN A 113 34.36 -18.01 -11.29
C GLN A 113 33.94 -16.73 -10.56
N ASN A 114 34.54 -16.55 -9.37
CA ASN A 114 34.57 -15.33 -8.57
C ASN A 114 35.16 -14.15 -9.36
N ILE A 115 34.51 -12.98 -9.29
CA ILE A 115 35.10 -11.67 -9.64
C ILE A 115 34.94 -10.75 -8.41
N PRO A 116 36.01 -10.11 -7.92
CA PRO A 116 35.93 -9.08 -6.88
C PRO A 116 35.67 -7.71 -7.53
N VAL A 117 34.67 -6.98 -7.02
CA VAL A 117 34.42 -5.59 -7.42
C VAL A 117 34.99 -4.67 -6.35
N GLU A 118 36.04 -3.94 -6.72
CA GLU A 118 36.62 -2.84 -5.97
C GLU A 118 35.71 -1.60 -6.06
N THR A 119 35.49 -0.94 -4.92
CA THR A 119 34.80 0.35 -4.82
C THR A 119 35.84 1.49 -4.74
N PRO A 120 35.72 2.56 -5.54
CA PRO A 120 36.41 3.81 -5.27
C PRO A 120 35.49 4.80 -4.55
N GLY A 121 35.93 5.22 -3.38
CA GLY A 121 35.30 6.26 -2.58
C GLY A 121 35.37 7.64 -3.24
N THR A 122 34.24 8.36 -3.20
CA THR A 122 34.19 9.78 -3.55
C THR A 122 33.69 10.55 -2.33
N LYS A 123 34.56 11.41 -1.82
CA LYS A 123 34.31 12.34 -0.71
C LYS A 123 33.41 13.47 -1.21
N PHE A 124 32.24 13.65 -0.60
CA PHE A 124 31.45 14.88 -0.75
C PHE A 124 31.58 15.72 0.51
N VAL A 125 31.96 16.98 0.30
CA VAL A 125 32.20 18.01 1.30
C VAL A 125 30.88 18.64 1.69
N SER A 126 30.54 18.59 2.99
CA SER A 126 29.44 19.33 3.59
C SER A 126 29.89 20.76 3.87
N THR A 127 29.20 21.74 3.30
CA THR A 127 29.26 23.14 3.76
C THR A 127 27.95 23.47 4.49
N GLU A 128 28.04 23.53 5.82
CA GLU A 128 27.07 24.14 6.71
C GLU A 128 26.95 25.65 6.43
N VAL A 129 25.74 26.12 6.16
CA VAL A 129 25.41 27.55 6.25
C VAL A 129 24.61 27.77 7.52
N ASN A 130 25.31 28.32 8.51
CA ASN A 130 24.75 28.94 9.70
C ASN A 130 23.85 30.13 9.30
N ARG A 131 22.60 30.14 9.75
CA ARG A 131 21.85 31.40 9.94
C ARG A 131 21.23 31.46 11.32
N SER A 132 21.61 32.54 11.97
CA SER A 132 21.48 32.81 13.39
C SER A 132 20.06 33.21 13.80
N LYS A 133 19.75 32.84 15.04
CA LYS A 133 18.75 33.43 15.93
C LYS A 133 18.89 34.96 15.98
N ALA A 134 17.77 35.68 15.96
CA ALA A 134 17.65 36.94 16.69
C ALA A 134 16.17 37.31 16.95
N HIS A 135 15.88 37.49 18.25
CA HIS A 135 14.92 38.42 18.85
C HIS A 135 13.40 38.23 18.68
N LYS A 136 12.51 38.72 19.56
CA LYS A 136 12.47 39.09 21.00
C LYS A 136 11.18 39.93 21.17
N THR A 137 10.18 39.37 21.84
CA THR A 137 9.29 40.01 22.86
C THR A 137 8.33 41.17 22.49
N MET A 138 7.15 41.10 23.14
CA MET A 138 6.15 42.16 23.48
C MET A 138 5.15 42.51 22.37
N ALA A 139 3.85 42.73 22.59
CA ALA A 139 2.98 42.93 23.76
C ALA A 139 1.56 42.50 23.31
N SER A 140 0.72 41.78 24.06
CA SER A 140 -0.15 42.27 25.15
C SER A 140 -0.62 43.72 25.00
N VAL A 141 -1.70 43.93 24.24
CA VAL A 141 -2.62 45.05 24.46
C VAL A 141 -4.04 44.50 24.52
N SER A 142 -4.63 44.83 25.65
CA SER A 142 -5.97 44.57 26.16
C SER A 142 -7.07 45.32 25.42
N ASP A 143 -8.29 44.77 25.56
CA ASP A 143 -9.56 45.45 25.84
C ASP A 143 -9.87 46.75 25.10
N SER A 144 -10.91 46.74 24.28
CA SER A 144 -12.18 47.42 24.65
C SER A 144 -13.22 47.34 23.52
N VAL A 145 -14.38 46.79 23.86
CA VAL A 145 -15.71 47.34 23.56
C VAL A 145 -16.02 47.63 22.08
N PHE A 146 -16.63 46.64 21.41
CA PHE A 146 -17.64 46.89 20.38
C PHE A 146 -18.86 46.00 20.71
N SER A 147 -19.68 46.50 21.62
CA SER A 147 -21.03 46.01 21.87
C SER A 147 -21.95 47.19 21.67
N GLU A 148 -22.55 47.24 20.48
CA GLU A 148 -23.87 47.81 20.15
C GLU A 148 -23.96 47.90 18.62
N GLY A 149 -25.06 47.40 18.04
CA GLY A 149 -25.29 47.52 16.58
C GLY A 149 -25.92 46.32 15.87
N SER A 150 -26.54 45.36 16.57
CA SER A 150 -27.34 44.27 15.97
C SER A 150 -28.71 44.75 15.42
N VAL A 151 -28.76 45.88 14.72
CA VAL A 151 -30.02 46.44 14.18
C VAL A 151 -29.86 46.91 12.74
N LEU A 152 -29.32 46.06 11.87
CA LEU A 152 -29.54 46.17 10.42
C LEU A 152 -29.63 44.76 9.81
N ARG A 153 -30.60 43.99 10.28
CA ARG A 153 -31.20 42.93 9.47
C ARG A 153 -32.54 43.49 8.98
N SER A 154 -32.84 43.31 7.71
CA SER A 154 -34.13 43.59 7.04
C SER A 154 -34.45 45.04 6.61
N VAL A 155 -33.65 45.62 5.71
CA VAL A 155 -34.19 46.61 4.74
C VAL A 155 -33.57 46.41 3.36
N SER A 156 -33.97 45.34 2.66
CA SER A 156 -34.36 45.34 1.23
C SER A 156 -34.52 43.90 0.72
N GLU A 157 -35.54 43.19 1.22
CA GLU A 157 -36.20 42.20 0.38
C GLU A 157 -37.09 42.99 -0.59
N CYS A 158 -36.47 43.46 -1.67
CA CYS A 158 -37.20 43.78 -2.87
C CYS A 158 -37.35 42.45 -3.60
N ASP A 159 -38.60 42.04 -3.83
CA ASP A 159 -39.02 40.86 -4.59
C ASP A 159 -38.11 40.67 -5.83
N ARG A 160 -37.09 39.82 -5.71
CA ARG A 160 -36.40 39.25 -6.86
C ARG A 160 -37.11 37.94 -7.12
N ASP A 161 -37.75 37.85 -8.28
CA ASP A 161 -38.40 36.65 -8.76
C ASP A 161 -37.49 35.43 -8.57
N GLU A 162 -37.92 34.49 -7.72
CA GLU A 162 -37.24 33.25 -7.32
C GLU A 162 -37.23 32.18 -8.45
N SER A 163 -37.34 32.58 -9.72
CA SER A 163 -37.55 31.65 -10.84
C SER A 163 -36.43 31.55 -11.88
N ASP A 164 -35.36 32.33 -11.73
CA ASP A 164 -34.15 32.15 -12.53
C ASP A 164 -33.10 31.46 -11.65
N GLU A 165 -32.96 30.15 -11.83
CA GLU A 165 -31.82 29.37 -11.33
C GLU A 165 -30.55 30.01 -11.90
N ASP A 166 -30.01 30.97 -11.16
CA ASP A 166 -28.75 31.62 -11.43
C ASP A 166 -27.71 30.51 -11.67
N PRO A 167 -27.13 30.39 -12.87
CA PRO A 167 -26.18 29.33 -13.16
C PRO A 167 -25.10 29.37 -12.09
N LEU A 168 -25.03 28.30 -11.30
CA LEU A 168 -24.08 28.17 -10.22
C LEU A 168 -22.68 28.26 -10.85
N GLU A 169 -21.95 29.32 -10.50
CA GLU A 169 -20.58 29.60 -10.95
C GLU A 169 -19.59 28.66 -10.24
N GLU A 170 -19.84 27.35 -10.34
CA GLU A 170 -19.10 26.30 -9.64
C GLU A 170 -17.64 26.28 -10.10
N TYR A 171 -17.41 26.48 -11.40
CA TYR A 171 -16.09 26.47 -12.01
C TYR A 171 -15.23 27.65 -11.55
N GLU A 172 -15.81 28.85 -11.57
CA GLU A 172 -15.18 30.05 -11.01
C GLU A 172 -14.91 29.89 -9.51
N THR A 173 -15.85 29.28 -8.78
CA THR A 173 -15.70 29.05 -7.34
C THR A 173 -14.56 28.10 -7.03
N GLN A 174 -14.37 27.05 -7.83
CA GLN A 174 -13.23 26.13 -7.71
C GLN A 174 -11.91 26.87 -7.91
N TYR A 175 -11.82 27.77 -8.90
CA TYR A 175 -10.60 28.51 -9.18
C TYR A 175 -10.27 29.59 -8.14
N PHE A 176 -11.25 30.41 -7.76
CA PHE A 176 -11.03 31.54 -6.83
C PHE A 176 -11.07 31.13 -5.36
N GLY A 177 -11.69 29.99 -5.03
CA GLY A 177 -11.93 29.55 -3.65
C GLY A 177 -13.04 30.34 -2.93
N PHE A 178 -13.77 31.18 -3.66
CA PHE A 178 -14.96 31.90 -3.19
C PHE A 178 -15.91 32.14 -4.37
N THR A 179 -17.20 32.29 -4.10
CA THR A 179 -18.18 32.65 -5.14
C THR A 179 -18.04 34.14 -5.48
N PRO A 180 -17.89 34.52 -6.76
CA PRO A 180 -17.78 35.93 -7.17
C PRO A 180 -18.93 36.83 -6.64
N LYS A 181 -20.16 36.31 -6.59
CA LYS A 181 -21.32 36.98 -5.95
C LYS A 181 -21.09 37.30 -4.47
N SER A 182 -20.53 36.37 -3.70
CA SER A 182 -20.26 36.58 -2.26
C SER A 182 -19.20 37.65 -2.07
N PHE A 183 -18.15 37.65 -2.91
CA PHE A 183 -17.14 38.70 -2.91
C PHE A 183 -17.76 40.08 -3.20
N MET A 184 -18.59 40.19 -4.24
CA MET A 184 -19.26 41.45 -4.59
C MET A 184 -20.17 41.95 -3.47
N ASN A 185 -20.93 41.06 -2.83
CA ASN A 185 -21.74 41.40 -1.66
C ASN A 185 -20.86 41.91 -0.49
N GLY A 186 -19.71 41.27 -0.24
CA GLY A 186 -18.74 41.72 0.74
C GLY A 186 -18.23 43.14 0.46
N VAL A 187 -17.86 43.43 -0.78
CA VAL A 187 -17.41 44.76 -1.23
C VAL A 187 -18.52 45.80 -1.07
N TYR A 188 -19.75 45.46 -1.47
CA TYR A 188 -20.91 46.35 -1.31
C TYR A 188 -21.15 46.72 0.15
N ASN A 189 -21.16 45.73 1.04
CA ASN A 189 -21.37 45.95 2.47
C ASN A 189 -20.26 46.80 3.09
N ALA A 190 -19.00 46.58 2.70
CA ALA A 190 -17.88 47.41 3.14
C ALA A 190 -18.04 48.88 2.68
N LEU A 191 -18.42 49.11 1.42
CA LEU A 191 -18.68 50.47 0.91
C LEU A 191 -19.84 51.15 1.63
N ALA A 192 -20.92 50.43 1.89
CA ALA A 192 -22.06 50.94 2.65
C ALA A 192 -21.66 51.31 4.08
N GLU A 193 -20.79 50.53 4.71
CA GLU A 193 -20.23 50.83 6.04
C GLU A 193 -19.40 52.11 6.02
N TYR A 194 -18.46 52.25 5.08
CA TYR A 194 -17.62 53.44 4.98
C TYR A 194 -18.42 54.72 4.74
N ILE A 195 -19.49 54.65 3.93
CA ILE A 195 -20.37 55.80 3.72
C ILE A 195 -21.07 56.17 5.02
N ARG A 196 -21.56 55.19 5.78
CA ARG A 196 -22.22 55.43 7.08
C ARG A 196 -21.27 56.08 8.07
N GLU A 197 -20.07 55.52 8.24
CA GLU A 197 -19.03 56.09 9.12
C GLU A 197 -18.67 57.52 8.72
N SER A 198 -18.54 57.78 7.42
CA SER A 198 -18.21 59.11 6.90
C SER A 198 -19.32 60.12 7.15
N LEU A 199 -20.59 59.73 6.99
CA LEU A 199 -21.73 60.59 7.27
C LEU A 199 -21.89 60.85 8.77
N ALA A 200 -21.68 59.85 9.62
CA ALA A 200 -21.68 60.01 11.07
C ALA A 200 -20.57 60.99 11.52
N ALA A 201 -19.35 60.83 11.01
CA ALA A 201 -18.25 61.76 11.30
C ALA A 201 -18.55 63.19 10.82
N LEU A 202 -19.20 63.34 9.66
CA LEU A 202 -19.65 64.63 9.15
C LEU A 202 -20.72 65.25 10.06
N ALA A 203 -21.67 64.46 10.54
CA ALA A 203 -22.69 64.90 11.49
C ALA A 203 -22.05 65.38 12.81
N GLU A 204 -21.13 64.59 13.38
CA GLU A 204 -20.38 64.98 14.58
C GLU A 204 -19.59 66.28 14.37
N TYR A 205 -18.95 66.44 13.21
CA TYR A 205 -18.24 67.66 12.86
C TYR A 205 -19.17 68.87 12.80
N ILE A 206 -20.32 68.77 12.12
CA ILE A 206 -21.31 69.85 12.03
C ILE A 206 -21.83 70.22 13.43
N LYS A 207 -22.14 69.21 14.25
CA LYS A 207 -22.58 69.39 15.64
C LYS A 207 -21.55 70.13 16.49
N SER A 208 -20.26 69.86 16.27
CA SER A 208 -19.16 70.53 16.98
C SER A 208 -18.99 71.99 16.57
N GLN A 209 -19.19 72.31 15.29
CA GLN A 209 -19.02 73.67 14.75
C GLN A 209 -20.24 74.57 15.01
N TYR A 210 -21.44 74.00 15.02
CA TYR A 210 -22.71 74.73 15.12
C TYR A 210 -23.64 74.18 16.22
N PRO A 211 -23.23 74.20 17.50
CA PRO A 211 -23.96 73.52 18.58
C PRO A 211 -25.35 74.12 18.87
N ASN A 212 -25.59 75.39 18.51
CA ASN A 212 -26.82 76.10 18.82
C ASN A 212 -27.76 76.31 17.61
N GLU A 213 -27.31 75.99 16.40
CA GLU A 213 -28.08 76.29 15.18
C GLU A 213 -28.95 75.13 14.71
N MET A 214 -28.59 73.88 15.07
CA MET A 214 -29.33 72.69 14.67
C MET A 214 -29.65 71.79 15.86
N THR A 215 -30.88 71.27 15.90
CA THR A 215 -31.23 70.24 16.89
C THR A 215 -30.64 68.89 16.47
N SER A 216 -30.31 68.04 17.44
CA SER A 216 -29.78 66.69 17.17
C SER A 216 -30.71 65.86 16.28
N THR A 217 -32.02 66.10 16.36
CA THR A 217 -33.05 65.44 15.54
C THR A 217 -32.99 65.85 14.07
N GLN A 218 -32.78 67.15 13.80
CA GLN A 218 -32.67 67.66 12.43
C GLN A 218 -31.41 67.14 11.74
N LEU A 219 -30.31 67.01 12.50
CA LEU A 219 -29.06 66.49 11.99
C LEU A 219 -29.16 64.99 11.64
N GLN A 220 -29.79 64.21 12.52
CA GLN A 220 -30.03 62.78 12.27
C GLN A 220 -30.95 62.56 11.06
N GLU A 221 -32.03 63.34 10.92
CA GLU A 221 -32.92 63.27 9.76
C GLU A 221 -32.17 63.65 8.46
N GLY A 222 -31.30 64.66 8.52
CA GLY A 222 -30.43 65.05 7.41
C GLY A 222 -29.46 63.93 7.01
N GLU A 223 -28.83 63.28 7.99
CA GLU A 223 -27.93 62.14 7.79
C GLU A 223 -28.67 60.97 7.11
N GLU A 224 -29.83 60.58 7.63
CA GLU A 224 -30.63 59.49 7.07
C GLU A 224 -31.10 59.79 5.64
N ASN A 225 -31.51 61.03 5.35
CA ASN A 225 -31.92 61.45 4.01
C ASN A 225 -30.74 61.45 3.04
N MET A 226 -29.56 61.92 3.48
CA MET A 226 -28.34 61.90 2.69
C MET A 226 -27.87 60.47 2.43
N MET A 227 -27.94 59.60 3.43
CA MET A 227 -27.61 58.17 3.32
C MET A 227 -28.51 57.47 2.30
N LYS A 228 -29.84 57.63 2.41
CA LYS A 228 -30.80 57.08 1.43
C LYS A 228 -30.51 57.55 0.01
N TYR A 229 -30.18 58.82 -0.17
CA TYR A 229 -29.84 59.36 -1.48
C TYR A 229 -28.54 58.76 -2.05
N ILE A 230 -27.49 58.68 -1.23
CA ILE A 230 -26.20 58.12 -1.65
C ILE A 230 -26.33 56.64 -1.95
N LEU A 231 -26.95 55.84 -1.08
CA LEU A 231 -27.16 54.41 -1.31
C LEU A 231 -27.97 54.15 -2.58
N LYS A 232 -29.03 54.91 -2.83
CA LYS A 232 -29.82 54.75 -4.08
C LYS A 232 -28.96 54.96 -5.34
N LYS A 233 -28.03 55.91 -5.31
CA LYS A 233 -27.08 56.14 -6.41
C LYS A 233 -25.98 55.08 -6.47
N LEU A 234 -25.50 54.65 -5.31
CA LEU A 234 -24.50 53.60 -5.17
C LEU A 234 -25.03 52.30 -5.78
N ASN A 235 -26.22 51.85 -5.39
CA ASN A 235 -26.82 50.61 -5.87
C ASN A 235 -26.84 50.56 -7.39
N ARG A 236 -27.39 51.60 -8.05
CA ARG A 236 -27.42 51.66 -9.51
C ARG A 236 -26.04 51.59 -10.14
N SER A 237 -25.04 52.22 -9.52
CA SER A 237 -23.66 52.21 -10.03
C SER A 237 -22.98 50.87 -9.76
N PHE A 238 -23.31 50.25 -8.62
CA PHE A 238 -22.78 48.97 -8.18
C PHE A 238 -23.37 47.83 -8.99
N ASP A 239 -24.64 47.87 -9.37
CA ASP A 239 -25.27 46.86 -10.25
C ASP A 239 -24.53 46.79 -11.60
N ILE A 240 -24.14 47.95 -12.16
CA ILE A 240 -23.36 48.02 -13.41
C ILE A 240 -21.94 47.47 -13.20
N LEU A 241 -21.32 47.81 -12.07
CA LEU A 241 -19.98 47.34 -11.71
C LEU A 241 -19.98 45.82 -11.49
N GLU A 242 -20.95 45.30 -10.73
CA GLU A 242 -21.17 43.89 -10.46
C GLU A 242 -21.33 43.16 -11.79
N GLN A 243 -22.28 43.57 -12.64
CA GLN A 243 -22.47 42.93 -13.94
C GLN A 243 -21.18 42.92 -14.78
N TYR A 244 -20.43 44.02 -14.79
CA TYR A 244 -19.16 44.11 -15.51
C TYR A 244 -18.10 43.16 -14.96
N LEU A 245 -17.90 43.12 -13.64
CA LEU A 245 -16.91 42.26 -12.99
C LEU A 245 -17.26 40.79 -13.15
N MET A 246 -18.52 40.44 -12.95
CA MET A 246 -19.02 39.06 -13.12
C MET A 246 -18.80 38.58 -14.56
N THR A 247 -19.10 39.43 -15.56
CA THR A 247 -18.99 39.02 -16.97
C THR A 247 -17.55 39.01 -17.50
N ASN A 248 -16.68 39.93 -17.06
CA ASN A 248 -15.38 40.17 -17.70
C ASN A 248 -14.16 39.80 -16.86
N VAL A 249 -14.29 39.80 -15.53
CA VAL A 249 -13.14 39.61 -14.63
C VAL A 249 -13.21 38.26 -13.93
N PHE A 250 -14.38 37.92 -13.40
CA PHE A 250 -14.56 36.68 -12.64
C PHE A 250 -15.02 35.51 -13.51
N LYS A 251 -15.57 35.75 -14.70
CA LYS A 251 -15.96 34.65 -15.59
C LYS A 251 -14.74 33.94 -16.17
N ILE A 252 -14.69 32.63 -16.01
CA ILE A 252 -13.73 31.79 -16.74
C ILE A 252 -14.33 31.52 -18.12
N PRO A 253 -13.60 31.80 -19.23
CA PRO A 253 -14.13 31.52 -20.55
C PRO A 253 -14.31 30.02 -20.79
N ASP A 254 -15.41 29.62 -21.43
CA ASP A 254 -15.77 28.20 -21.66
C ASP A 254 -14.72 27.37 -22.44
N HIS A 255 -13.77 28.04 -23.11
CA HIS A 255 -12.68 27.40 -23.86
C HIS A 255 -11.40 27.20 -23.04
N VAL A 256 -11.36 27.71 -21.80
CA VAL A 256 -10.22 27.59 -20.90
C VAL A 256 -10.52 26.49 -19.90
N VAL A 257 -9.66 25.48 -19.89
CA VAL A 257 -9.68 24.43 -18.88
C VAL A 257 -8.70 24.82 -17.78
N LEU A 258 -9.13 24.66 -16.53
CA LEU A 258 -8.28 24.86 -15.36
C LEU A 258 -7.14 23.82 -15.33
N PRO A 259 -5.96 24.18 -14.81
CA PRO A 259 -4.84 23.25 -14.70
C PRO A 259 -5.18 21.95 -13.97
N GLU A 260 -6.09 22.01 -13.00
CA GLU A 260 -6.59 20.88 -12.22
C GLU A 260 -7.33 19.86 -13.10
N ASP A 261 -8.01 20.33 -14.15
CA ASP A 261 -8.84 19.51 -15.03
C ASP A 261 -8.12 19.17 -16.36
N GLN A 262 -6.85 19.56 -16.50
CA GLN A 262 -6.08 19.32 -17.73
C GLN A 262 -6.02 17.84 -18.11
N ALA A 263 -5.95 16.94 -17.11
CA ALA A 263 -6.00 15.50 -17.33
C ALA A 263 -7.31 15.03 -17.98
N GLN A 264 -8.43 15.70 -17.68
CA GLN A 264 -9.74 15.41 -18.25
C GLN A 264 -9.90 15.99 -19.66
N ALA A 265 -9.19 17.08 -19.97
CA ALA A 265 -9.20 17.68 -21.31
C ALA A 265 -8.43 16.84 -22.33
N ASP A 266 -7.28 16.30 -21.94
CA ASP A 266 -6.42 15.55 -22.85
C ASP A 266 -6.92 14.12 -23.09
N ASN A 267 -7.50 13.48 -22.06
CA ASN A 267 -8.00 12.11 -22.15
C ASN A 267 -9.32 11.96 -21.38
N GLN A 268 -10.44 12.05 -22.11
CA GLN A 268 -11.75 11.68 -21.56
C GLN A 268 -11.87 10.16 -21.57
N TYR A 269 -11.67 9.54 -20.41
CA TYR A 269 -11.94 8.11 -20.22
C TYR A 269 -13.43 7.86 -20.14
N THR A 270 -13.92 6.88 -20.90
CA THR A 270 -15.29 6.42 -20.79
C THR A 270 -15.45 5.46 -19.61
N GLU A 271 -16.68 5.27 -19.12
CA GLU A 271 -16.94 4.28 -18.08
C GLU A 271 -16.58 2.86 -18.54
N GLU A 272 -16.67 2.59 -19.85
CA GLU A 272 -16.24 1.32 -20.44
C GLU A 272 -14.73 1.12 -20.32
N ASP A 273 -13.94 2.18 -20.57
CA ASP A 273 -12.48 2.13 -20.43
C ASP A 273 -12.07 1.88 -18.98
N GLU A 274 -12.73 2.54 -18.02
CA GLU A 274 -12.50 2.33 -16.58
C GLU A 274 -12.78 0.87 -16.19
N LYS A 275 -13.92 0.32 -16.61
CA LYS A 275 -14.28 -1.09 -16.36
C LYS A 275 -13.26 -2.05 -16.99
N GLN A 276 -12.72 -1.72 -18.16
CA GLN A 276 -11.72 -2.54 -18.83
C GLN A 276 -10.38 -2.52 -18.06
N ILE A 277 -9.95 -1.34 -17.58
CA ILE A 277 -8.75 -1.20 -16.77
C ILE A 277 -8.89 -1.98 -15.46
N ASP A 278 -10.04 -1.88 -14.78
CA ASP A 278 -10.32 -2.65 -13.55
C ASP A 278 -10.24 -4.15 -13.77
N LEU A 279 -10.78 -4.64 -14.90
CA LEU A 279 -10.70 -6.04 -15.28
C LEU A 279 -9.25 -6.47 -15.52
N GLU A 280 -8.45 -5.64 -16.21
CA GLU A 280 -7.04 -5.91 -16.47
C GLU A 280 -6.23 -5.94 -15.17
N ILE A 281 -6.45 -4.97 -14.26
CA ILE A 281 -5.81 -4.94 -12.94
C ILE A 281 -6.10 -6.25 -12.20
N LYS A 282 -7.37 -6.68 -12.14
CA LYS A 282 -7.74 -7.92 -11.47
C LYS A 282 -7.07 -9.15 -12.09
N GLN A 283 -7.03 -9.22 -13.42
CA GLN A 283 -6.34 -10.33 -14.12
C GLN A 283 -4.84 -10.34 -13.82
N LEU A 284 -4.20 -9.17 -13.70
CA LEU A 284 -2.79 -9.07 -13.36
C LEU A 284 -2.52 -9.46 -11.90
N GLU A 285 -3.41 -9.10 -10.97
CA GLU A 285 -3.34 -9.52 -9.58
C GLU A 285 -3.44 -11.04 -9.43
N ASP A 286 -4.40 -11.66 -10.13
CA ASP A 286 -4.57 -13.12 -10.14
C ASP A 286 -3.32 -13.81 -10.69
N LYS A 287 -2.77 -13.32 -11.80
CA LYS A 287 -1.50 -13.83 -12.38
C LYS A 287 -0.33 -13.69 -11.42
N LEU A 288 -0.22 -12.54 -10.74
CA LEU A 288 0.83 -12.30 -9.76
C LEU A 288 0.72 -13.28 -8.59
N LEU A 289 -0.48 -13.57 -8.11
CA LEU A 289 -0.73 -14.53 -7.05
C LEU A 289 -0.32 -15.95 -7.47
N THR A 290 -0.70 -16.38 -8.68
CA THR A 290 -0.30 -17.69 -9.22
C THR A 290 1.22 -17.82 -9.33
N ILE A 291 1.90 -16.79 -9.85
CA ILE A 291 3.36 -16.77 -9.98
C ILE A 291 4.03 -16.82 -8.60
N ARG A 292 3.51 -16.08 -7.61
CA ARG A 292 4.01 -16.13 -6.23
C ARG A 292 3.89 -17.52 -5.62
N TYR A 293 2.74 -18.17 -5.82
CA TYR A 293 2.51 -19.54 -5.33
C TYR A 293 3.44 -20.55 -6.01
N ALA A 294 3.57 -20.50 -7.34
CA ALA A 294 4.49 -21.34 -8.10
C ALA A 294 5.95 -21.15 -7.65
N ASN A 295 6.38 -19.90 -7.44
CA ASN A 295 7.71 -19.62 -6.90
C ASN A 295 7.90 -20.17 -5.47
N GLY A 296 6.85 -20.18 -4.66
CA GLY A 296 6.86 -20.80 -3.34
C GLY A 296 7.13 -22.30 -3.41
N ILE A 297 6.40 -23.01 -4.26
CA ILE A 297 6.60 -24.46 -4.50
C ILE A 297 8.01 -24.73 -5.02
N LEU A 298 8.46 -24.00 -6.05
CA LEU A 298 9.79 -24.19 -6.62
C LEU A 298 10.91 -23.97 -5.59
N ARG A 299 10.75 -23.02 -4.67
CA ARG A 299 11.70 -22.82 -3.56
C ARG A 299 11.68 -23.97 -2.57
N GLN A 300 10.52 -24.53 -2.27
CA GLN A 300 10.40 -25.71 -1.43
C GLN A 300 11.08 -26.91 -2.09
N ASP A 301 10.80 -27.18 -3.37
CA ASP A 301 11.40 -28.28 -4.13
C ASP A 301 12.92 -28.17 -4.17
N LEU A 302 13.46 -26.96 -4.38
CA LEU A 302 14.90 -26.71 -4.33
C LEU A 302 15.49 -27.07 -2.95
N ALA A 303 14.83 -26.68 -1.86
CA ALA A 303 15.28 -27.02 -0.51
C ALA A 303 15.24 -28.53 -0.25
N GLU A 304 14.25 -29.25 -0.77
CA GLU A 304 14.16 -30.70 -0.69
C GLU A 304 15.27 -31.39 -1.51
N MET A 305 15.56 -30.88 -2.71
CA MET A 305 16.66 -31.37 -3.55
C MET A 305 18.02 -31.20 -2.86
N ASP A 306 18.27 -30.04 -2.24
CA ASP A 306 19.50 -29.77 -1.48
C ASP A 306 19.67 -30.75 -0.31
N GLN A 307 18.57 -31.10 0.38
CA GLN A 307 18.60 -32.11 1.45
C GLN A 307 18.94 -33.50 0.90
N VAL A 308 18.32 -33.91 -0.20
CA VAL A 308 18.59 -35.20 -0.86
C VAL A 308 20.05 -35.26 -1.32
N GLN A 309 20.57 -34.18 -1.91
CA GLN A 309 21.97 -34.08 -2.31
C GLN A 309 22.92 -34.23 -1.12
N SER A 310 22.63 -33.56 0.01
CA SER A 310 23.42 -33.72 1.24
C SER A 310 23.46 -35.16 1.75
N ILE A 311 22.35 -35.90 1.63
CA ILE A 311 22.29 -37.32 1.99
C ILE A 311 23.16 -38.15 1.05
N PHE A 312 23.06 -37.93 -0.26
CA PHE A 312 23.90 -38.62 -1.24
C PHE A 312 25.38 -38.38 -1.00
N ASP A 313 25.79 -37.14 -0.75
CA ASP A 313 27.18 -36.80 -0.46
C ASP A 313 27.70 -37.49 0.81
N LYS A 314 26.86 -37.59 1.84
CA LYS A 314 27.19 -38.34 3.07
C LYS A 314 27.36 -39.83 2.79
N SER A 315 26.44 -40.43 2.02
CA SER A 315 26.54 -41.85 1.64
C SER A 315 27.75 -42.13 0.74
N PHE A 316 28.08 -41.21 -0.16
CA PHE A 316 29.26 -41.33 -1.03
C PHE A 316 30.55 -41.31 -0.19
N LYS A 317 30.68 -40.36 0.74
CA LYS A 317 31.80 -40.31 1.69
C LYS A 317 31.92 -41.58 2.54
N GLN A 318 30.80 -42.18 2.94
CA GLN A 318 30.81 -43.46 3.67
C GLN A 318 31.31 -44.62 2.80
N LEU A 319 30.92 -44.65 1.52
CA LEU A 319 31.41 -45.66 0.57
C LEU A 319 32.91 -45.51 0.31
N GLU A 320 33.39 -44.29 0.09
CA GLU A 320 34.83 -44.01 -0.03
C GLU A 320 35.61 -44.46 1.21
N ALA A 321 35.09 -44.18 2.41
CA ALA A 321 35.74 -44.62 3.65
C ALA A 321 35.80 -46.16 3.77
N ILE A 322 34.75 -46.88 3.35
CA ILE A 322 34.75 -48.35 3.31
C ILE A 322 35.78 -48.86 2.30
N GLU A 323 35.82 -48.28 1.10
CA GLU A 323 36.79 -48.63 0.06
C GLU A 323 38.23 -48.42 0.54
N GLU A 324 38.50 -47.30 1.21
CA GLU A 324 39.80 -47.00 1.80
C GLU A 324 40.17 -48.03 2.88
N MET A 325 39.26 -48.34 3.82
CA MET A 325 39.49 -49.36 4.84
C MET A 325 39.77 -50.75 4.24
N THR A 326 39.07 -51.14 3.17
CA THR A 326 39.31 -52.42 2.49
C THR A 326 40.65 -52.46 1.77
N SER A 327 41.05 -51.33 1.17
CA SER A 327 42.35 -51.16 0.54
C SER A 327 43.49 -51.24 1.57
N GLN A 328 43.32 -50.60 2.74
CA GLN A 328 44.27 -50.68 3.86
C GLN A 328 44.42 -52.11 4.41
N CYS A 329 43.34 -52.91 4.38
CA CYS A 329 43.39 -54.33 4.75
C CYS A 329 44.06 -55.25 3.70
N GLY A 330 44.54 -54.70 2.57
CA GLY A 330 45.12 -55.48 1.46
C GLY A 330 44.08 -56.23 0.62
N ILE A 331 42.79 -55.89 0.78
CA ILE A 331 41.68 -56.49 0.03
C ILE A 331 41.30 -55.50 -1.08
N SER A 332 42.10 -55.43 -2.15
CA SER A 332 41.93 -54.41 -3.21
C SER A 332 40.65 -54.54 -4.03
N ASP A 333 40.10 -55.76 -4.18
CA ASP A 333 38.80 -55.98 -4.79
C ASP A 333 38.07 -57.10 -4.03
N ILE A 334 36.99 -56.73 -3.35
CA ILE A 334 36.15 -57.66 -2.58
C ILE A 334 35.63 -58.78 -3.49
N ARG A 335 35.28 -58.48 -4.74
CA ARG A 335 34.80 -59.47 -5.70
C ARG A 335 35.91 -60.45 -6.06
N ASP A 336 37.08 -59.98 -6.43
CA ASP A 336 38.17 -60.86 -6.81
C ASP A 336 38.66 -61.70 -5.63
N ASN A 337 38.68 -61.12 -4.44
CA ASN A 337 39.10 -61.82 -3.23
C ASN A 337 38.08 -62.87 -2.80
N THR A 338 36.78 -62.58 -2.91
CA THR A 338 35.72 -63.59 -2.67
C THR A 338 35.77 -64.70 -3.72
N LEU A 339 36.00 -64.39 -5.01
CA LEU A 339 36.16 -65.39 -6.07
C LEU A 339 37.38 -66.29 -5.84
N LYS A 340 38.52 -65.72 -5.45
CA LYS A 340 39.73 -66.48 -5.08
C LYS A 340 39.43 -67.42 -3.91
N ALA A 341 38.81 -66.92 -2.83
CA ALA A 341 38.44 -67.72 -1.68
C ALA A 341 37.51 -68.88 -2.07
N ILE A 342 36.47 -68.63 -2.86
CA ILE A 342 35.56 -69.66 -3.37
C ILE A 342 36.33 -70.70 -4.20
N SER A 343 37.23 -70.28 -5.09
CA SER A 343 38.03 -71.20 -5.91
C SER A 343 38.94 -72.10 -5.06
N GLN A 344 39.49 -71.56 -3.97
CA GLN A 344 40.36 -72.28 -3.05
C GLN A 344 39.57 -73.25 -2.17
N ILE A 345 38.40 -72.84 -1.68
CA ILE A 345 37.46 -73.72 -0.97
C ILE A 345 37.04 -74.89 -1.88
N LYS A 346 36.69 -74.62 -3.15
CA LYS A 346 36.36 -75.67 -4.12
C LYS A 346 37.50 -76.66 -4.31
N LYS A 347 38.75 -76.18 -4.42
CA LYS A 347 39.93 -77.05 -4.48
C LYS A 347 40.05 -77.92 -3.22
N MET A 348 39.93 -77.33 -2.03
CA MET A 348 39.97 -78.08 -0.77
C MET A 348 38.88 -79.16 -0.69
N ILE A 349 37.64 -78.83 -1.09
CA ILE A 349 36.54 -79.81 -1.15
C ILE A 349 36.89 -80.97 -2.07
N SER A 350 37.40 -80.68 -3.28
CA SER A 350 37.79 -81.74 -4.22
C SER A 350 38.92 -82.63 -3.68
N THR A 351 39.89 -82.05 -2.95
CA THR A 351 40.97 -82.84 -2.32
C THR A 351 40.44 -83.74 -1.20
N VAL A 352 39.53 -83.25 -0.36
CA VAL A 352 38.93 -84.05 0.71
C VAL A 352 38.11 -85.21 0.13
N GLN A 353 37.31 -84.95 -0.91
CA GLN A 353 36.56 -86.00 -1.61
C GLN A 353 37.46 -87.08 -2.21
N SER A 354 38.58 -86.69 -2.81
CA SER A 354 39.55 -87.65 -3.34
C SER A 354 40.19 -88.51 -2.23
N LEU A 355 40.45 -87.94 -1.05
CA LEU A 355 40.97 -88.67 0.10
C LEU A 355 39.93 -89.62 0.70
N GLU A 356 38.65 -89.24 0.72
CA GLU A 356 37.56 -90.12 1.14
C GLU A 356 37.42 -91.33 0.22
N GLN A 357 37.50 -91.13 -1.09
CA GLN A 357 37.48 -92.22 -2.08
C GLN A 357 38.69 -93.16 -1.92
N ALA A 358 39.89 -92.60 -1.74
CA ALA A 358 41.10 -93.39 -1.49
C ALA A 358 41.00 -94.23 -0.20
N LYS A 359 40.29 -93.75 0.82
CA LYS A 359 40.03 -94.49 2.06
C LYS A 359 39.03 -95.63 1.89
N THR A 360 38.10 -95.54 0.92
CA THR A 360 37.13 -96.62 0.64
C THR A 360 37.67 -97.74 -0.24
N GLU A 361 38.82 -97.55 -0.89
CA GLU A 361 39.48 -98.55 -1.75
C GLU A 361 40.54 -99.39 -1.01
N THR A 362 40.92 -99.01 0.21
CA THR A 362 41.72 -99.80 1.17
C THR A 362 40.85 -100.45 2.21
#